data_AF-A0A660USL1-F1
#
_entry.id   AF-A0A660USL1-F1
#
_cell.length_a   1.000
_cell.length_b   1.000
_cell.length_c   1.000
_cell.angle_alpha   90.00
_cell.angle_beta   90.00
_cell.angle_gamma   90.00
#
_symmetry.space_group_name_H-M   'P 1'
#
loop_
_entity.id
_entity.type
_entity.pdbx_description
1 polymer ?
#
loop_
_entity_poly.entity_id
_entity_poly.type
_entity_poly.pdbx_seq_one_letter_code
_entity_poly.pdbx_strand_id
1 'polypeptide(L)'
;MLTQRGVVPYCIVFLSCWSLMILLIKYSKFKLQNRALSLHILPTDDPGFILTPTSAKRVMEKLYRSVDDPRHFLLTRRVYVALANLRNMGDIGDVDKVLGTQADNDEAIVDSSYTILKGFVWAIPVLGFIGTVLGLSVALGSFGDVLSNAEEMGELKTALQSVTGGLSTAFETTLEGLVSALCIQMLMTGMQRKEEQFLDDCRDYCQKNIVGRLRLINNEL
;
A
#
# COMPACT_ATOMS: atom_id res chain seq x y z
N MET A 1 -8.25 -27.21 17.67
CA MET A 1 -8.45 -28.00 16.43
C MET A 1 -7.73 -27.40 15.20
N LEU A 2 -6.93 -26.32 15.34
CA LEU A 2 -6.09 -25.75 14.27
C LEU A 2 -4.57 -25.89 14.52
N THR A 3 -4.18 -26.48 15.65
CA THR A 3 -2.81 -26.35 16.18
C THR A 3 -1.88 -27.56 15.96
N GLN A 4 -2.32 -28.60 15.25
CA GLN A 4 -1.55 -29.85 15.07
C GLN A 4 -1.01 -30.09 13.64
N ARG A 5 -1.04 -29.10 12.73
CA ARG A 5 -0.83 -29.29 11.28
C ARG A 5 0.53 -28.85 10.70
N GLY A 6 1.60 -28.89 11.49
CA GLY A 6 2.94 -28.46 11.05
C GLY A 6 3.13 -26.94 11.10
N VAL A 7 4.34 -26.46 10.76
CA VAL A 7 4.73 -25.04 10.97
C VAL A 7 4.18 -24.11 9.88
N VAL A 8 3.89 -24.64 8.69
CA VAL A 8 3.51 -23.87 7.49
C VAL A 8 2.21 -23.07 7.65
N PRO A 9 1.09 -23.63 8.17
CA PRO A 9 -0.14 -22.86 8.38
C PRO A 9 0.06 -21.64 9.28
N TYR A 10 0.88 -21.76 10.33
CA TYR A 10 1.18 -20.64 11.22
C TYR A 10 1.90 -19.51 10.49
N CYS A 11 2.83 -19.84 9.59
CA CYS A 11 3.51 -18.84 8.77
C CYS A 11 2.54 -18.12 7.82
N ILE A 12 1.60 -18.84 7.20
CA ILE A 12 0.57 -18.27 6.32
C ILE A 12 -0.31 -17.29 7.09
N VAL A 13 -0.83 -17.70 8.25
CA VAL A 13 -1.67 -16.86 9.11
C VAL A 13 -0.89 -15.62 9.57
N PHE A 14 0.36 -15.80 9.99
CA PHE A 14 1.22 -14.71 10.43
C PHE A 14 1.44 -13.66 9.33
N LEU A 15 1.84 -14.08 8.13
CA LEU A 15 2.03 -13.17 6.99
C LEU A 15 0.71 -12.49 6.58
N SER A 16 -0.41 -13.21 6.67
CA SER A 16 -1.73 -12.68 6.36
C SER A 16 -2.14 -11.59 7.35
N CYS A 17 -2.01 -11.85 8.66
CA CYS A 17 -2.28 -10.88 9.71
C CYS A 17 -1.36 -9.65 9.61
N TRP A 18 -0.08 -9.86 9.31
CA TRP A 18 0.87 -8.75 9.13
C TRP A 18 0.48 -7.90 7.91
N SER A 19 0.13 -8.53 6.79
CA SER A 19 -0.32 -7.81 5.60
C SER A 19 -1.58 -6.97 5.90
N LEU A 20 -2.55 -7.53 6.61
CA LEU A 20 -3.75 -6.81 7.03
C LEU A 20 -3.41 -5.63 7.97
N MET A 21 -2.49 -5.81 8.91
CA MET A 21 -2.05 -4.74 9.80
C MET A 21 -1.43 -3.58 9.02
N ILE A 22 -0.56 -3.85 8.04
CA ILE A 22 0.04 -2.81 7.19
C ILE A 22 -1.04 -2.08 6.40
N LEU A 23 -2.01 -2.80 5.83
CA LEU A 23 -3.13 -2.20 5.11
C LEU A 23 -4.00 -1.32 6.00
N LEU A 24 -4.27 -1.73 7.25
CA LEU A 24 -5.04 -0.93 8.21
C LEU A 24 -4.31 0.37 8.61
N ILE A 25 -2.99 0.30 8.79
CA ILE A 25 -2.15 1.48 9.05
C ILE A 25 -2.19 2.43 7.86
N LYS A 26 -2.00 1.90 6.63
CA LYS A 26 -2.11 2.69 5.40
C LYS A 26 -3.48 3.33 5.23
N TYR A 27 -4.55 2.58 5.46
CA TYR A 27 -5.93 3.09 5.40
C TYR A 27 -6.16 4.24 6.39
N SER A 28 -5.65 4.10 7.63
CA SER A 28 -5.76 5.14 8.66
C SER A 28 -4.99 6.40 8.26
N LYS A 29 -3.76 6.24 7.73
CA LYS A 29 -2.92 7.34 7.22
C LYS A 29 -3.60 8.06 6.06
N PHE A 30 -4.11 7.31 5.08
CA PHE A 30 -4.86 7.86 3.95
C PHE A 30 -6.10 8.64 4.41
N LYS A 31 -6.88 8.10 5.35
CA LYS A 31 -8.07 8.81 5.87
C LYS A 31 -7.71 10.15 6.50
N LEU A 32 -6.60 10.20 7.24
CA LEU A 32 -6.10 11.45 7.82
C LEU A 32 -5.64 12.44 6.74
N GLN A 33 -4.89 11.96 5.74
CA GLN A 33 -4.41 12.79 4.62
C GLN A 33 -5.55 13.31 3.74
N ASN A 34 -6.53 12.47 3.42
CA ASN A 34 -7.70 12.84 2.64
C ASN A 34 -8.55 13.89 3.38
N ARG A 35 -8.65 13.79 4.71
CA ARG A 35 -9.29 14.83 5.52
C ARG A 35 -8.51 16.15 5.47
N ALA A 36 -7.18 16.11 5.41
CA ALA A 36 -6.38 17.31 5.25
C ALA A 36 -6.59 18.01 3.89
N LEU A 37 -6.90 17.27 2.81
CA LEU A 37 -7.26 17.87 1.52
C LEU A 37 -8.57 18.68 1.59
N SER A 38 -9.51 18.26 2.45
CA SER A 38 -10.76 19.01 2.68
C SER A 38 -10.56 20.33 3.44
N LEU A 39 -9.43 20.50 4.12
CA LEU A 39 -9.02 21.80 4.64
C LEU A 39 -8.55 22.64 3.45
N HIS A 40 -9.42 23.52 2.95
CA HIS A 40 -9.10 24.47 1.89
C HIS A 40 -7.98 25.40 2.36
N ILE A 41 -6.73 24.98 2.15
CA ILE A 41 -5.52 25.63 2.66
C ILE A 41 -5.23 26.95 1.91
N LEU A 42 -5.61 27.02 0.63
CA LEU A 42 -5.57 28.26 -0.14
C LEU A 42 -6.93 28.96 -0.01
N PRO A 43 -6.98 30.30 0.15
CA PRO A 43 -8.23 31.04 0.14
C PRO A 43 -8.85 30.95 -1.27
N THR A 44 -9.64 29.91 -1.49
CA THR A 44 -10.34 29.65 -2.75
C THR A 44 -11.53 30.60 -2.94
N ASP A 45 -11.99 31.21 -1.84
CA ASP A 45 -13.17 32.08 -1.74
C ASP A 45 -13.00 33.46 -2.39
N ASP A 46 -11.78 33.85 -2.78
CA ASP A 46 -11.53 35.12 -3.46
C ASP A 46 -11.17 34.88 -4.95
N PRO A 47 -12.09 35.13 -5.90
CA PRO A 47 -11.85 34.97 -7.34
C PRO A 47 -10.71 35.86 -7.86
N GLY A 48 -10.37 36.93 -7.13
CA GLY A 48 -9.30 37.87 -7.47
C GLY A 48 -7.93 37.55 -6.88
N PHE A 49 -7.78 36.45 -6.11
CA PHE A 49 -6.51 36.12 -5.47
C PHE A 49 -5.44 35.70 -6.49
N ILE A 50 -4.40 36.53 -6.61
CA ILE A 50 -3.22 36.28 -7.45
C ILE A 50 -2.08 35.82 -6.55
N LEU A 51 -1.42 34.72 -6.95
CA LEU A 51 -0.18 34.29 -6.35
C LEU A 51 0.97 35.18 -6.87
N THR A 52 1.51 35.98 -5.97
CA THR A 52 2.74 36.77 -6.14
C THR A 52 3.74 36.36 -5.06
N PRO A 53 5.04 36.65 -5.22
CA PRO A 53 6.04 36.33 -4.19
C PRO A 53 5.72 36.89 -2.80
N THR A 54 5.02 38.03 -2.73
CA THR A 54 4.55 38.65 -1.49
C THR A 54 3.29 37.98 -0.91
N SER A 55 2.32 37.58 -1.74
CA SER A 55 1.13 36.87 -1.26
C SER A 55 1.43 35.42 -0.87
N ALA A 56 2.43 34.79 -1.51
CA ALA A 56 2.95 33.46 -1.18
C ALA A 56 3.45 33.38 0.27
N LYS A 57 4.13 34.42 0.78
CA LYS A 57 4.59 34.47 2.18
C LYS A 57 3.42 34.45 3.16
N ARG A 58 2.34 35.19 2.86
CA ARG A 58 1.13 35.23 3.69
C ARG A 58 0.38 33.89 3.68
N VAL A 59 0.39 33.19 2.55
CA VAL A 59 -0.16 31.82 2.44
C VAL A 59 0.70 30.83 3.22
N MET A 60 2.03 30.89 3.13
CA MET A 60 2.94 30.05 3.93
C MET A 60 2.73 30.27 5.43
N GLU A 61 2.60 31.51 5.89
CA GLU A 61 2.33 31.81 7.30
C GLU A 61 0.97 31.26 7.77
N LYS A 62 -0.06 31.30 6.92
CA LYS A 62 -1.35 30.63 7.21
C LYS A 62 -1.20 29.11 7.25
N LEU A 63 -0.41 28.51 6.35
CA LEU A 63 -0.12 27.08 6.31
C LEU A 63 0.50 26.59 7.62
N TYR A 64 1.50 27.31 8.13
CA TYR A 64 2.18 27.01 9.39
C TYR A 64 1.31 27.24 10.62
N ARG A 65 0.28 28.10 10.55
CA ARG A 65 -0.68 28.29 11.65
C ARG A 65 -1.80 27.25 11.67
N SER A 66 -2.10 26.66 10.52
CA SER A 66 -3.19 25.68 10.38
C SER A 66 -2.72 24.24 10.59
N VAL A 67 -1.41 23.95 10.53
CA VAL A 67 -0.84 22.61 10.64
C VAL A 67 0.42 22.63 11.50
N ASP A 68 0.52 21.75 12.50
CA ASP A 68 1.67 21.66 13.42
C ASP A 68 3.01 21.46 12.68
N ASP A 69 3.04 20.66 11.62
CA ASP A 69 4.16 20.59 10.68
C ASP A 69 3.67 20.31 9.25
N PRO A 70 3.85 21.28 8.32
CA PRO A 70 3.50 21.17 6.90
C PRO A 70 4.11 19.99 6.15
N ARG A 71 5.18 19.36 6.67
CA ARG A 71 5.93 18.31 5.99
C ARG A 71 5.33 16.92 6.16
N HIS A 72 4.46 16.73 7.16
CA HIS A 72 3.84 15.43 7.42
C HIS A 72 2.71 15.09 6.44
N PHE A 73 2.13 16.09 5.79
CA PHE A 73 1.05 15.94 4.82
C PHE A 73 1.55 16.18 3.40
N LEU A 74 1.18 15.29 2.49
CA LEU A 74 1.71 15.24 1.13
C LEU A 74 1.32 16.51 0.34
N LEU A 75 0.05 16.93 0.42
CA LEU A 75 -0.42 18.19 -0.17
C LEU A 75 0.30 19.41 0.42
N THR A 76 0.36 19.50 1.75
CA THR A 76 0.91 20.65 2.47
C THR A 76 2.42 20.81 2.19
N ARG A 77 3.14 19.69 2.04
CA ARG A 77 4.53 19.65 1.60
C ARG A 77 4.67 20.14 0.15
N ARG A 78 3.85 19.66 -0.79
CA ARG A 78 3.86 20.14 -2.19
C ARG A 78 3.60 21.64 -2.28
N VAL A 79 2.56 22.13 -1.61
CA VAL A 79 2.22 23.56 -1.56
C VAL A 79 3.38 24.36 -0.97
N TYR A 80 3.97 23.90 0.13
CA TYR A 80 5.14 24.55 0.74
C TYR A 80 6.31 24.66 -0.25
N VAL A 81 6.69 23.57 -0.91
CA VAL A 81 7.85 23.60 -1.81
C VAL A 81 7.57 24.42 -3.07
N ALA A 82 6.35 24.39 -3.60
CA ALA A 82 5.96 25.24 -4.71
C ALA A 82 6.04 26.74 -4.36
N LEU A 83 5.51 27.13 -3.19
CA LEU A 83 5.58 28.51 -2.69
C LEU A 83 7.02 28.93 -2.35
N ALA A 84 7.86 28.01 -1.85
CA ALA A 84 9.26 28.27 -1.58
C ALA A 84 10.05 28.52 -2.87
N ASN A 85 9.79 27.73 -3.92
CA ASN A 85 10.45 27.87 -5.22
C ASN A 85 9.94 29.08 -6.00
N LEU A 86 8.67 29.47 -5.89
CA LEU A 86 8.13 30.71 -6.44
C LEU A 86 8.93 31.95 -6.00
N ARG A 87 9.47 31.94 -4.77
CA ARG A 87 10.27 33.06 -4.26
C ARG A 87 11.66 33.13 -4.89
N ASN A 88 12.19 32.01 -5.34
CA ASN A 88 13.55 31.89 -5.87
C ASN A 88 13.58 31.78 -7.41
N MET A 89 12.46 31.43 -8.05
CA MET A 89 12.33 31.22 -9.49
C MET A 89 11.56 32.36 -10.13
N GLY A 90 12.10 32.91 -11.22
CA GLY A 90 11.52 34.05 -11.95
C GLY A 90 10.56 33.66 -13.08
N ASP A 91 10.30 32.36 -13.28
CA ASP A 91 9.44 31.85 -14.34
C ASP A 91 8.37 30.89 -13.79
N ILE A 92 7.14 31.03 -14.30
CA ILE A 92 6.00 30.14 -14.01
C ILE A 92 6.30 28.72 -14.48
N GLY A 93 6.98 28.59 -15.62
CA GLY A 93 7.32 27.30 -16.22
C GLY A 93 8.22 26.44 -15.32
N ASP A 94 9.09 27.06 -14.53
CA ASP A 94 9.97 26.33 -13.61
C ASP A 94 9.22 25.83 -12.37
N VAL A 95 8.22 26.58 -11.89
CA VAL A 95 7.35 26.14 -10.78
C VAL A 95 6.48 24.96 -11.21
N ASP A 96 5.94 24.98 -12.43
CA ASP A 96 5.16 23.87 -13.01
C ASP A 96 6.01 22.60 -13.15
N LYS A 97 7.25 22.72 -13.66
CA LYS A 97 8.21 21.59 -13.73
C LYS A 97 8.51 21.01 -12.36
N VAL A 98 8.79 21.83 -11.34
CA VAL A 98 9.07 21.36 -9.97
C VAL A 98 7.87 20.63 -9.39
N LEU A 99 6.66 21.17 -9.58
CA LEU A 99 5.42 20.52 -9.15
C LEU A 99 5.21 19.17 -9.86
N GLY A 100 5.49 19.10 -11.16
CA GLY A 100 5.47 17.85 -11.93
C GLY A 100 6.44 16.81 -11.39
N THR A 101 7.73 17.17 -11.23
CA THR A 101 8.73 16.26 -10.66
C THR A 101 8.38 15.80 -9.25
N GLN A 102 7.72 16.64 -8.43
CA GLN A 102 7.22 16.20 -7.13
C GLN A 102 6.05 15.23 -7.24
N ALA A 103 5.15 15.45 -8.20
CA ALA A 103 4.05 14.54 -8.46
C ALA A 103 4.56 13.13 -8.74
N ASP A 104 5.52 13.02 -9.67
CA ASP A 104 6.12 11.75 -10.07
C ASP A 104 6.88 11.08 -8.90
N ASN A 105 7.61 11.86 -8.11
CA ASN A 105 8.33 11.33 -6.95
C ASN A 105 7.39 10.78 -5.87
N ASP A 106 6.28 11.45 -5.59
CA ASP A 106 5.33 10.98 -4.59
C ASP A 106 4.59 9.72 -5.06
N GLU A 107 4.28 9.61 -6.37
CA GLU A 107 3.74 8.39 -6.97
C GLU A 107 4.71 7.22 -6.77
N ALA A 108 6.00 7.42 -7.08
CA ALA A 108 7.04 6.42 -6.85
C ALA A 108 7.18 6.02 -5.37
N ILE A 109 7.06 6.97 -4.44
CA ILE A 109 7.07 6.70 -2.99
C ILE A 109 5.86 5.86 -2.58
N VAL A 110 4.66 6.19 -3.10
CA VAL A 110 3.45 5.41 -2.84
C VAL A 110 3.61 3.99 -3.36
N ASP A 111 4.05 3.78 -4.60
CA ASP A 111 4.25 2.42 -5.14
C ASP A 111 5.30 1.63 -4.35
N SER A 112 6.44 2.26 -4.03
CA SER A 112 7.51 1.64 -3.22
C SER A 112 7.02 1.21 -1.84
N SER A 113 6.08 1.93 -1.24
CA SER A 113 5.52 1.57 0.07
C SER A 113 4.73 0.25 0.07
N TYR A 114 4.36 -0.29 -1.11
CA TYR A 114 3.71 -1.59 -1.25
C TYR A 114 4.67 -2.75 -1.51
N THR A 115 5.97 -2.50 -1.69
CA THR A 115 6.94 -3.56 -2.03
C THR A 115 6.91 -4.74 -1.04
N ILE A 116 6.83 -4.47 0.27
CA ILE A 116 6.74 -5.52 1.30
C ILE A 116 5.44 -6.31 1.19
N LEU A 117 4.30 -5.62 0.98
CA LEU A 117 2.99 -6.26 0.81
C LEU A 117 2.96 -7.15 -0.43
N LYS A 118 3.48 -6.66 -1.57
CA LYS A 118 3.63 -7.45 -2.81
C LYS A 118 4.46 -8.72 -2.54
N GLY A 119 5.55 -8.59 -1.77
CA GLY A 119 6.37 -9.72 -1.35
C GLY A 119 5.60 -10.76 -0.51
N PHE A 120 4.78 -10.32 0.45
CA PHE A 120 3.96 -11.22 1.27
C PHE A 120 2.86 -11.91 0.47
N VAL A 121 2.14 -11.18 -0.38
CA VAL A 121 1.10 -11.75 -1.25
C VAL A 121 1.69 -12.82 -2.18
N TRP A 122 2.93 -12.63 -2.65
CA TRP A 122 3.64 -13.64 -3.42
C TRP A 122 4.10 -14.84 -2.56
N ALA A 123 4.58 -14.60 -1.35
CA ALA A 123 5.12 -15.64 -0.47
C ALA A 123 4.03 -16.59 0.06
N ILE A 124 2.82 -16.10 0.35
CA ILE A 124 1.74 -16.90 0.94
C ILE A 124 1.37 -18.13 0.07
N PRO A 125 1.09 -17.99 -1.25
CA PRO A 125 0.82 -19.14 -2.13
C PRO A 125 1.98 -20.13 -2.22
N VAL A 126 3.22 -19.62 -2.25
CA VAL A 126 4.43 -20.45 -2.29
C VAL A 126 4.56 -21.28 -1.02
N LEU A 127 4.30 -20.68 0.15
CA LEU A 127 4.24 -21.41 1.42
C LEU A 127 3.14 -22.45 1.44
N GLY A 128 1.95 -22.14 0.91
CA GLY A 128 0.87 -23.12 0.71
C GLY A 128 1.36 -24.33 -0.09
N PHE A 129 1.97 -24.08 -1.26
CA PHE A 129 2.53 -25.13 -2.11
C PHE A 129 3.58 -25.98 -1.38
N ILE A 130 4.50 -25.35 -0.62
CA ILE A 130 5.48 -26.06 0.22
C ILE A 130 4.77 -26.95 1.24
N GLY A 131 3.71 -26.45 1.88
CA GLY A 131 2.87 -27.22 2.79
C GLY A 131 2.27 -28.47 2.13
N THR A 132 1.77 -28.35 0.90
CA THR A 132 1.28 -29.52 0.15
C THR A 132 2.36 -30.51 -0.17
N VAL A 133 3.53 -30.06 -0.63
CA VAL A 133 4.65 -30.96 -0.97
C VAL A 133 5.09 -31.74 0.26
N LEU A 134 5.22 -31.08 1.41
CA LEU A 134 5.57 -31.74 2.68
C LEU A 134 4.50 -32.76 3.10
N GLY A 135 3.22 -32.39 3.05
CA GLY A 135 2.11 -33.28 3.41
C GLY A 135 2.04 -34.52 2.50
N LEU A 136 2.23 -34.32 1.20
CA LEU A 136 2.31 -35.40 0.21
C LEU A 136 3.50 -36.33 0.45
N SER A 137 4.70 -35.78 0.70
CA SER A 137 5.90 -36.58 0.97
C SER A 137 5.74 -37.47 2.21
N VAL A 138 5.18 -36.93 3.29
CA VAL A 138 4.94 -37.70 4.53
C VAL A 138 3.89 -38.79 4.30
N ALA A 139 2.79 -38.46 3.61
CA ALA A 139 1.72 -39.41 3.34
C ALA A 139 2.22 -40.58 2.45
N LEU A 140 2.96 -40.28 1.38
CA LEU A 140 3.50 -41.30 0.47
C LEU A 140 4.58 -42.16 1.14
N GLY A 141 5.45 -41.57 1.98
CA GLY A 141 6.46 -42.31 2.73
C GLY A 141 5.82 -43.31 3.71
N SER A 142 4.85 -42.84 4.51
CA SER A 142 4.14 -43.70 5.45
C SER A 142 3.37 -44.82 4.77
N PHE A 143 2.80 -44.56 3.58
CA PHE A 143 2.14 -45.61 2.79
C PHE A 143 3.13 -46.65 2.27
N GLY A 144 4.29 -46.23 1.77
CA GLY A 144 5.33 -47.13 1.27
C GLY A 144 5.85 -48.08 2.35
N ASP A 145 6.04 -47.56 3.57
CA ASP A 145 6.46 -48.37 4.72
C ASP A 145 5.42 -49.42 5.09
N VAL A 146 4.14 -49.06 5.17
CA VAL A 146 3.07 -50.03 5.47
C VAL A 146 2.91 -51.04 4.34
N LEU A 147 2.97 -50.62 3.08
CA LEU A 147 2.85 -51.54 1.94
C LEU A 147 3.98 -52.59 1.92
N SER A 148 5.17 -52.23 2.41
CA SER A 148 6.34 -53.10 2.44
C SER A 148 6.33 -54.10 3.60
N ASN A 149 5.61 -53.79 4.68
CA ASN A 149 5.62 -54.57 5.93
C ASN A 149 4.25 -55.17 6.31
N ALA A 150 3.16 -54.84 5.59
CA ALA A 150 1.83 -55.29 5.95
C ALA A 150 1.63 -56.78 5.67
N GLU A 151 1.41 -57.56 6.72
CA GLU A 151 1.01 -58.97 6.64
C GLU A 151 -0.51 -59.13 6.56
N GLU A 152 -1.26 -58.14 7.06
CA GLU A 152 -2.73 -58.16 7.14
C GLU A 152 -3.41 -57.04 6.32
N MET A 153 -4.52 -57.39 5.67
CA MET A 153 -5.34 -56.44 4.89
C MET A 153 -5.89 -55.26 5.72
N GLY A 154 -6.05 -55.44 7.04
CA GLY A 154 -6.52 -54.40 7.97
C GLY A 154 -5.54 -53.24 8.14
N GLU A 155 -4.23 -53.52 8.09
CA GLU A 155 -3.17 -52.52 8.20
C GLU A 155 -3.15 -51.64 6.95
N LEU A 156 -3.37 -52.24 5.78
CA LEU A 156 -3.44 -51.53 4.51
C LEU A 156 -4.63 -50.55 4.46
N LYS A 157 -5.80 -50.96 4.97
CA LYS A 157 -6.97 -50.08 5.10
C LYS A 157 -6.67 -48.87 5.99
N THR A 158 -6.02 -49.11 7.12
CA THR A 158 -5.69 -48.05 8.08
C THR A 158 -4.65 -47.08 7.50
N ALA A 159 -3.65 -47.59 6.78
CA ALA A 159 -2.69 -46.76 6.06
C ALA A 159 -3.36 -45.89 4.99
N LEU A 160 -4.25 -46.45 4.18
CA LEU A 160 -5.00 -45.69 3.18
C LEU A 160 -5.83 -44.55 3.80
N GLN A 161 -6.47 -44.79 4.95
CA GLN A 161 -7.20 -43.76 5.69
C GLN A 161 -6.27 -42.66 6.22
N SER A 162 -5.11 -43.03 6.74
CA SER A 162 -4.09 -42.07 7.21
C SER A 162 -3.58 -41.19 6.07
N VAL A 163 -3.25 -41.79 4.92
CA VAL A 163 -2.76 -41.10 3.72
C VAL A 163 -3.79 -40.12 3.18
N THR A 164 -5.05 -40.53 3.08
CA THR A 164 -6.13 -39.65 2.62
C THR A 164 -6.38 -38.49 3.59
N GLY A 165 -6.28 -38.72 4.90
CA GLY A 165 -6.36 -37.65 5.91
C GLY A 165 -5.21 -36.65 5.82
N GLY A 166 -3.97 -37.13 5.64
CA GLY A 166 -2.79 -36.29 5.43
C GLY A 166 -2.89 -35.45 4.15
N LEU A 167 -3.35 -36.07 3.06
CA LEU A 167 -3.57 -35.39 1.78
C LEU A 167 -4.63 -34.29 1.88
N SER A 168 -5.77 -34.59 2.51
CA SER A 168 -6.84 -33.62 2.74
C SER A 168 -6.34 -32.41 3.54
N THR A 169 -5.57 -32.67 4.61
CA THR A 169 -4.96 -31.61 5.42
C THR A 169 -4.00 -30.72 4.62
N ALA A 170 -3.20 -31.33 3.73
CA ALA A 170 -2.25 -30.62 2.90
C ALA A 170 -2.97 -29.69 1.91
N PHE A 171 -4.01 -30.19 1.22
CA PHE A 171 -4.82 -29.38 0.32
C PHE A 171 -5.55 -28.23 1.01
N GLU A 172 -6.10 -28.46 2.20
CA GLU A 172 -6.74 -27.40 3.00
C GLU A 172 -5.77 -26.26 3.32
N THR A 173 -4.51 -26.58 3.63
CA THR A 173 -3.46 -25.57 3.91
C THR A 173 -3.17 -24.71 2.68
N THR A 174 -3.12 -25.30 1.48
CA THR A 174 -2.93 -24.54 0.24
C THR A 174 -4.15 -23.70 -0.10
N LEU A 175 -5.35 -24.24 0.08
CA LEU A 175 -6.58 -23.49 -0.14
C LEU A 175 -6.64 -22.26 0.78
N GLU A 176 -6.32 -22.42 2.06
CA GLU A 176 -6.24 -21.33 3.03
C GLU A 176 -5.26 -20.23 2.57
N GLY A 177 -4.06 -20.62 2.14
CA GLY A 177 -3.06 -19.68 1.63
C GLY A 177 -3.54 -18.92 0.40
N LEU A 178 -4.09 -19.62 -0.60
CA LEU A 178 -4.58 -19.00 -1.83
C LEU A 178 -5.74 -18.02 -1.57
N VAL A 179 -6.70 -18.42 -0.75
CA VAL A 179 -7.84 -17.55 -0.40
C VAL A 179 -7.36 -16.32 0.35
N SER A 180 -6.46 -16.48 1.32
CA SER A 180 -5.89 -15.36 2.09
C SER A 180 -5.11 -14.39 1.19
N ALA A 181 -4.24 -14.91 0.33
CA ALA A 181 -3.47 -14.11 -0.62
C ALA A 181 -4.38 -13.34 -1.59
N LEU A 182 -5.43 -13.97 -2.11
CA LEU A 182 -6.42 -13.34 -2.99
C LEU A 182 -7.16 -12.20 -2.27
N CYS A 183 -7.63 -12.43 -1.04
CA CYS A 183 -8.31 -11.40 -0.26
C CYS A 183 -7.39 -10.20 0.02
N ILE A 184 -6.13 -10.45 0.41
CA ILE A 184 -5.15 -9.39 0.67
C ILE A 184 -4.82 -8.63 -0.61
N GLN A 185 -4.63 -9.32 -1.74
CA GLN A 185 -4.38 -8.70 -3.03
C GLN A 185 -5.51 -7.75 -3.42
N MET A 186 -6.77 -8.17 -3.27
CA MET A 186 -7.93 -7.31 -3.57
C MET A 186 -7.96 -6.05 -2.69
N LEU A 187 -7.72 -6.20 -1.39
CA LEU A 187 -7.68 -5.06 -0.46
C LEU A 187 -6.52 -4.12 -0.78
N MET A 188 -5.35 -4.68 -1.12
CA MET A 188 -4.17 -3.92 -1.52
C MET A 188 -4.45 -3.09 -2.79
N THR A 189 -4.97 -3.73 -3.85
CA THR A 189 -5.32 -3.02 -5.09
C THR A 189 -6.35 -1.93 -4.87
N GLY A 190 -7.37 -2.20 -4.03
CA GLY A 190 -8.36 -1.18 -3.67
C GLY A 190 -7.78 0.01 -2.90
N MET A 191 -6.76 -0.24 -2.07
CA MET A 191 -6.05 0.81 -1.33
C MET A 191 -5.11 1.62 -2.24
N GLN A 192 -4.34 0.95 -3.10
CA GLN A 192 -3.46 1.59 -4.08
C GLN A 192 -4.24 2.55 -4.96
N ARG A 193 -5.37 2.10 -5.52
CA ARG A 193 -6.24 2.93 -6.36
C ARG A 193 -6.75 4.19 -5.64
N LYS A 194 -7.02 4.10 -4.33
CA LYS A 194 -7.43 5.27 -3.53
C LYS A 194 -6.29 6.25 -3.30
N GLU A 195 -5.07 5.75 -3.04
CA GLU A 195 -3.89 6.60 -2.89
C GLU A 195 -3.52 7.28 -4.22
N GLU A 196 -3.57 6.56 -5.35
CA GLU A 196 -3.38 7.11 -6.70
C GLU A 196 -4.37 8.24 -6.99
N GLN A 197 -5.67 8.00 -6.78
CA GLN A 197 -6.69 9.03 -7.01
C GLN A 197 -6.48 10.26 -6.12
N PHE A 198 -6.02 10.08 -4.89
CA PHE A 198 -5.67 11.21 -4.01
C PHE A 198 -4.44 11.99 -4.50
N LEU A 199 -3.44 11.33 -5.09
CA LEU A 199 -2.30 12.01 -5.71
C LEU A 199 -2.73 12.84 -6.92
N ASP A 200 -3.65 12.31 -7.72
CA ASP A 200 -4.26 13.03 -8.85
C ASP A 200 -5.03 14.26 -8.37
N ASP A 201 -5.88 14.11 -7.35
CA ASP A 201 -6.61 15.23 -6.74
C ASP A 201 -5.65 16.32 -6.22
N CYS A 202 -4.54 15.92 -5.60
CA CYS A 202 -3.49 16.84 -5.16
C CYS A 202 -2.81 17.57 -6.32
N ARG A 203 -2.53 16.86 -7.43
CA ARG A 203 -1.95 17.42 -8.66
C ARG A 203 -2.89 18.47 -9.25
N ASP A 204 -4.16 18.10 -9.42
CA ASP A 204 -5.22 18.97 -9.92
C ASP A 204 -5.39 20.23 -9.07
N TYR A 205 -5.38 20.07 -7.74
CA TYR A 205 -5.47 21.18 -6.80
C TYR A 205 -4.29 22.15 -6.97
N CYS A 206 -3.06 21.63 -7.07
CA CYS A 206 -1.87 22.46 -7.28
C CYS A 206 -1.91 23.17 -8.64
N GLN A 207 -2.32 22.47 -9.70
CA GLN A 207 -2.40 23.07 -11.03
C GLN A 207 -3.41 24.22 -11.07
N LYS A 208 -4.62 23.99 -10.55
CA LYS A 208 -5.70 24.99 -10.57
C LYS A 208 -5.40 26.19 -9.67
N ASN A 209 -4.88 25.95 -8.46
CA ASN A 209 -4.78 27.00 -7.44
C ASN A 209 -3.39 27.65 -7.32
N ILE A 210 -2.32 26.98 -7.75
CA ILE A 210 -0.97 27.55 -7.74
C ILE A 210 -0.64 28.06 -9.13
N VAL A 211 -0.54 27.17 -10.13
CA VAL A 211 -0.09 27.52 -11.48
C VAL A 211 -1.12 28.43 -12.18
N GLY A 212 -2.40 28.06 -12.14
CA GLY A 212 -3.48 28.82 -12.78
C GLY A 212 -3.73 30.22 -12.20
N ARG A 213 -3.24 30.50 -10.98
CA ARG A 213 -3.37 31.81 -10.31
C ARG A 213 -2.05 32.57 -10.17
N LEU A 214 -0.97 32.03 -10.72
CA LEU A 214 0.35 32.61 -10.67
C LEU A 214 0.42 33.78 -11.66
N ARG A 215 0.85 34.96 -11.19
CA ARG A 215 1.24 36.05 -12.08
C ARG A 215 2.63 36.51 -11.71
N LEU A 216 3.53 36.50 -12.70
CA LEU A 216 4.82 37.17 -12.55
C LEU A 216 4.53 38.66 -12.47
N ILE A 217 5.02 39.30 -11.40
CA ILE A 217 5.18 40.74 -11.41
C ILE A 217 6.34 40.97 -12.37
N ASN A 218 6.06 41.35 -13.63
CA ASN A 218 7.07 41.96 -14.47
C ASN A 218 7.52 43.21 -13.71
N ASN A 219 8.71 43.16 -13.10
CA ASN A 219 9.43 44.38 -12.76
C ASN A 219 9.83 45.00 -14.10
N GLU A 220 8.91 45.74 -14.72
CA GLU A 220 9.30 46.78 -15.65
C GLU A 220 10.07 47.82 -14.84
N LEU A 221 11.39 47.84 -15.06
CA LEU A 221 12.28 48.93 -14.72
C LEU A 221 12.04 50.09 -15.70
#